data_AF-A0A2M7X5U0-F1
#
_entry.id   AF-A0A2M7X5U0-F1
#
_cell.length_a   1.000
_cell.length_b   1.000
_cell.length_c   1.000
_cell.angle_alpha   90.00
_cell.angle_beta   90.00
_cell.angle_gamma   90.00
#
_symmetry.space_group_name_H-M   'P 1'
#
loop_
_entity.id
_entity.type
_entity.pdbx_description
1 polymer ?
#
loop_
_entity_poly.entity_id
_entity_poly.type
_entity_poly.pdbx_seq_one_letter_code
_entity_poly.pdbx_strand_id
1 'polypeptide(L)'
;HLEHFYFHNFVYERLWKDNARRYQETTATFDLLHKYPSDYRAIFVGDASMSGYEIAQAGGSIEHWNEEAGAVWMQRLLDVYARAVWLNPVPESAWGYTPSIGMVRDLIGNRMQPFTLAGLNRAMQLLRH
;
A
#
# COMPACT_ATOMS: atom_id res chain seq x y z
N HIS A 1 8.66 1.72 -17.80
CA HIS A 1 8.06 0.38 -17.65
C HIS A 1 7.09 0.44 -16.48
N LEU A 2 5.89 -0.12 -16.61
CA LEU A 2 4.88 -0.14 -15.54
C LEU A 2 4.62 -1.59 -15.14
N GLU A 3 4.78 -1.89 -13.85
CA GLU A 3 4.48 -3.19 -13.26
C GLU A 3 3.36 -3.01 -12.25
N HIS A 4 2.40 -3.93 -12.23
CA HIS A 4 1.29 -3.89 -11.28
C HIS A 4 1.20 -5.21 -10.51
N PHE A 5 0.66 -5.09 -9.31
CA PHE A 5 0.48 -6.16 -8.34
C PHE A 5 -0.79 -5.89 -7.54
N TYR A 6 -1.41 -6.95 -7.03
CA TYR A 6 -2.59 -6.91 -6.18
C TYR A 6 -2.23 -7.35 -4.75
N PHE A 7 -2.98 -6.85 -3.78
CA PHE A 7 -2.93 -7.27 -2.37
C PHE A 7 -4.35 -7.29 -1.79
N HIS A 8 -4.55 -7.95 -0.65
CA HIS A 8 -5.82 -7.95 0.06
C HIS A 8 -5.73 -7.06 1.29
N ASN A 9 -6.52 -5.98 1.30
CA ASN A 9 -6.59 -4.94 2.34
C ASN A 9 -5.28 -4.16 2.57
N PHE A 10 -4.18 -4.85 2.89
CA PHE A 10 -2.86 -4.26 3.09
C PHE A 10 -1.73 -5.09 2.47
N VAL A 11 -0.53 -4.52 2.44
CA VAL A 11 0.65 -5.17 1.85
C VAL A 11 1.38 -5.99 2.90
N TYR A 12 1.73 -7.24 2.55
CA TYR A 12 2.44 -8.18 3.41
C TYR A 12 3.61 -8.86 2.65
N GLU A 13 3.89 -10.13 2.93
CA GLU A 13 5.00 -10.90 2.35
C GLU A 13 4.76 -11.38 0.91
N ARG A 14 3.50 -11.39 0.44
CA ARG A 14 3.11 -11.88 -0.88
C ARG A 14 2.18 -10.90 -1.57
N LEU A 15 2.44 -10.66 -2.85
CA LEU A 15 1.57 -9.93 -3.77
C LEU A 15 1.17 -10.81 -4.94
N TRP A 16 0.03 -10.54 -5.58
CA TRP A 16 -0.44 -11.29 -6.74
C TRP A 16 -0.22 -10.54 -8.05
N LYS A 17 0.03 -11.28 -9.13
CA LYS A 17 0.08 -10.71 -10.48
C LYS A 17 -1.29 -10.61 -11.14
N ASP A 18 -2.22 -11.49 -10.78
CA ASP A 18 -3.59 -11.51 -11.29
C ASP A 18 -4.57 -11.18 -10.16
N ASN A 19 -5.61 -10.41 -10.48
CA ASN A 19 -6.69 -10.05 -9.56
C ASN A 19 -7.53 -11.25 -9.09
N ALA A 20 -7.50 -12.38 -9.83
CA ALA A 20 -8.06 -13.64 -9.38
C ALA A 20 -7.38 -14.15 -8.09
N ARG A 21 -6.24 -13.56 -7.69
CA ARG A 21 -5.50 -13.82 -6.45
C ARG A 21 -5.30 -15.31 -6.16
N ARG A 22 -5.00 -16.07 -7.23
CA ARG A 22 -4.75 -17.51 -7.12
C ARG A 22 -3.50 -17.73 -6.28
N TYR A 23 -3.61 -18.58 -5.26
CA TYR A 23 -2.52 -18.86 -4.31
C TYR A 23 -1.19 -19.26 -4.96
N GLN A 24 -1.22 -19.88 -6.14
CA GLN A 24 -0.03 -20.37 -6.85
C GLN A 24 0.72 -19.28 -7.64
N GLU A 25 0.13 -18.10 -7.85
CA GLU A 25 0.69 -17.02 -8.66
C GLU A 25 1.02 -15.78 -7.81
N THR A 26 1.72 -16.02 -6.70
CA THR A 26 2.22 -14.95 -5.82
C THR A 26 3.67 -14.60 -6.13
N THR A 27 4.04 -13.35 -5.90
CA THR A 27 5.41 -12.85 -5.88
C THR A 27 5.73 -12.42 -4.47
N ALA A 28 6.88 -12.85 -3.94
CA ALA A 28 7.29 -12.42 -2.61
C ALA A 28 7.62 -10.91 -2.63
N THR A 29 7.19 -10.18 -1.61
CA THR A 29 7.45 -8.74 -1.52
C THR A 29 8.95 -8.44 -1.46
N PHE A 30 9.74 -9.31 -0.81
CA PHE A 30 11.20 -9.21 -0.86
C PHE A 30 11.77 -9.33 -2.27
N ASP A 31 11.21 -10.19 -3.13
CA ASP A 31 11.69 -10.31 -4.52
C ASP A 31 11.47 -8.99 -5.27
N LEU A 32 10.38 -8.27 -4.98
CA LEU A 32 10.12 -6.94 -5.56
C LEU A 32 11.15 -5.92 -5.09
N LEU A 33 11.42 -5.89 -3.78
CA LEU A 33 12.40 -5.01 -3.16
C LEU A 33 13.82 -5.24 -3.72
N HIS A 34 14.17 -6.48 -4.08
CA HIS A 34 15.46 -6.81 -4.69
C HIS A 34 15.49 -6.61 -6.21
N LYS A 35 14.35 -6.78 -6.90
CA LYS A 35 14.26 -6.72 -8.35
C LYS A 35 14.20 -5.29 -8.88
N TYR A 36 13.45 -4.40 -8.23
CA TYR A 36 13.23 -3.04 -8.71
C TYR A 36 14.10 -2.04 -7.93
N PRO A 37 14.95 -1.25 -8.63
CA PRO A 37 15.79 -0.25 -7.99
C PRO A 37 14.97 0.85 -7.29
N SER A 38 15.60 1.55 -6.35
CA SER A 38 14.97 2.57 -5.51
C SER A 38 14.49 3.82 -6.26
N ASP A 39 14.86 3.99 -7.53
CA ASP A 39 14.35 5.05 -8.40
C ASP A 39 12.96 4.73 -8.98
N TYR A 40 12.42 3.53 -8.75
CA TYR A 40 11.03 3.23 -9.06
C TYR A 40 10.06 4.10 -8.26
N ARG A 41 8.85 4.25 -8.80
CA ARG A 41 7.75 4.98 -8.18
C ARG A 41 6.71 3.99 -7.68
N ALA A 42 6.41 4.03 -6.39
CA ALA A 42 5.40 3.19 -5.79
C ALA A 42 4.04 3.92 -5.76
N ILE A 43 3.01 3.30 -6.33
CA ILE A 43 1.64 3.84 -6.30
C ILE A 43 0.75 2.75 -5.71
N PHE A 44 0.28 2.97 -4.50
CA PHE A 44 -0.71 2.12 -3.84
C PHE A 44 -2.11 2.68 -4.13
N VAL A 45 -3.08 1.79 -4.36
CA VAL A 45 -4.47 2.19 -4.60
C VAL A 45 -5.36 1.30 -3.75
N GLY A 46 -6.14 1.92 -2.86
CA GLY A 46 -7.01 1.20 -1.93
C GLY A 46 -7.76 2.16 -1.01
N ASP A 47 -8.93 1.75 -0.53
CA ASP A 47 -9.79 2.56 0.35
C ASP A 47 -9.24 2.76 1.78
N ALA A 48 -8.16 2.06 2.10
CA ALA A 48 -7.56 1.99 3.43
C ALA A 48 -8.57 1.64 4.54
N SER A 49 -9.66 0.97 4.19
CA SER A 49 -10.76 0.63 5.07
C SER A 49 -10.70 -0.85 5.40
N MET A 50 -10.08 -1.16 6.53
CA MET A 50 -9.83 -2.54 6.96
C MET A 50 -9.81 -2.64 8.49
N SER A 51 -9.62 -3.84 9.03
CA SER A 51 -9.39 -4.01 10.46
C SER A 51 -8.05 -3.36 10.84
N GLY A 52 -7.97 -2.62 11.95
CA GLY A 52 -6.70 -2.07 12.42
C GLY A 52 -5.63 -3.14 12.71
N TYR A 53 -6.06 -4.37 13.00
CA TYR A 53 -5.18 -5.52 13.22
C TYR A 53 -4.36 -5.90 11.99
N GLU A 54 -4.93 -5.76 10.78
CA GLU A 54 -4.26 -6.00 9.49
C GLU A 54 -3.04 -5.09 9.30
N ILE A 55 -3.06 -3.91 9.93
CA ILE A 55 -1.94 -2.96 9.88
C ILE A 55 -0.97 -3.20 11.04
N ALA A 56 -1.49 -3.36 12.27
CA ALA A 56 -0.66 -3.25 13.48
C ALA A 56 -0.12 -4.57 14.05
N GLN A 57 -0.63 -5.73 13.63
CA GLN A 57 -0.33 -7.01 14.30
C GLN A 57 0.21 -8.08 13.34
N ALA A 58 1.14 -8.90 13.84
CA ALA A 58 1.46 -10.18 13.24
C ALA A 58 0.25 -11.12 13.35
N GLY A 59 0.00 -11.91 12.30
CA GLY A 59 -1.22 -12.73 12.18
C GLY A 59 -2.51 -11.93 11.98
N GLY A 60 -2.42 -10.63 11.71
CA GLY A 60 -3.57 -9.76 11.47
C GLY A 60 -4.23 -9.93 10.10
N SER A 61 -3.53 -10.50 9.12
CA SER A 61 -4.06 -10.79 7.78
C SER A 61 -5.21 -11.79 7.85
N ILE A 62 -6.26 -11.54 7.06
CA ILE A 62 -7.43 -12.42 7.01
C ILE A 62 -7.28 -13.55 5.98
N GLU A 63 -6.33 -13.45 5.04
CA GLU A 63 -6.11 -14.47 4.01
C GLU A 63 -5.11 -15.55 4.45
N HIS A 64 -4.19 -15.21 5.34
CA HIS A 64 -3.14 -16.11 5.81
C HIS A 64 -2.50 -15.58 7.09
N TRP A 65 -1.70 -16.41 7.75
CA TRP A 65 -0.87 -15.96 8.86
C TRP A 65 0.35 -15.20 8.35
N ASN A 66 0.38 -13.87 8.54
CA ASN A 66 1.55 -13.03 8.27
C ASN A 66 2.49 -13.01 9.49
N GLU A 67 3.75 -13.37 9.31
CA GLU A 67 4.73 -13.40 10.41
C GLU A 67 5.02 -12.01 11.00
N GLU A 68 4.87 -10.96 10.18
CA GLU A 68 5.17 -9.58 10.55
C GLU A 68 4.00 -8.66 10.23
N ALA A 69 3.78 -7.65 11.08
CA ALA A 69 2.70 -6.69 10.92
C ALA A 69 2.75 -5.97 9.57
N GLY A 70 1.57 -5.64 9.01
CA GLY A 70 1.46 -4.91 7.76
C GLY A 70 2.26 -3.60 7.75
N ALA A 71 2.24 -2.85 8.87
CA ALA A 71 3.01 -1.62 9.03
C ALA A 71 4.52 -1.80 8.81
N VAL A 72 5.08 -2.96 9.19
CA VAL A 72 6.50 -3.29 8.96
C VAL A 72 6.79 -3.43 7.46
N TRP A 73 5.91 -4.13 6.74
CA TRP A 73 6.00 -4.27 5.28
C TRP A 73 5.86 -2.94 4.55
N MET A 74 4.90 -2.11 4.97
CA MET A 74 4.75 -0.77 4.42
C MET A 74 6.01 0.08 4.66
N GLN A 75 6.56 0.07 5.88
CA GLN A 75 7.78 0.82 6.17
C GLN A 75 8.95 0.39 5.28
N ARG A 76 9.16 -0.92 5.09
CA ARG A 76 10.19 -1.45 4.17
C ARG A 76 10.02 -0.94 2.74
N LEU A 77 8.80 -0.94 2.24
CA LEU A 77 8.50 -0.43 0.89
C LEU A 77 8.80 1.06 0.79
N LEU A 78 8.46 1.85 1.82
CA LEU A 78 8.71 3.29 1.85
C LEU A 78 10.20 3.63 2.03
N ASP A 79 10.96 2.78 2.71
CA ASP A 79 12.42 2.93 2.87
C ASP A 79 13.16 2.70 1.56
N VAL A 80 12.70 1.75 0.73
CA VAL A 80 13.28 1.48 -0.59
C VAL A 80 12.76 2.46 -1.66
N TYR A 81 11.45 2.69 -1.69
CA TYR A 81 10.78 3.55 -2.67
C TYR A 81 10.38 4.88 -2.02
N ALA A 82 11.34 5.79 -1.87
CA ALA A 82 11.11 7.10 -1.28
C ALA A 82 9.97 7.89 -1.98
N ARG A 83 9.84 7.67 -3.29
CA ARG A 83 8.79 8.26 -4.13
C ARG A 83 7.59 7.33 -4.21
N ALA A 84 6.80 7.36 -3.15
CA ALA A 84 5.58 6.58 -3.00
C ALA A 84 4.36 7.47 -2.79
N VAL A 85 3.18 7.02 -3.21
CA VAL A 85 1.88 7.63 -2.89
C VAL A 85 0.82 6.56 -2.63
N TRP A 86 -0.19 6.89 -1.84
CA TRP A 86 -1.39 6.07 -1.69
C TRP A 86 -2.62 6.85 -2.18
N LEU A 87 -3.32 6.32 -3.17
CA LEU A 87 -4.55 6.90 -3.71
C LEU A 87 -5.76 6.25 -3.04
N ASN A 88 -6.50 7.04 -2.25
CA ASN A 88 -7.68 6.56 -1.55
C ASN A 88 -8.98 7.02 -2.25
N PRO A 89 -9.84 6.10 -2.74
CA PRO A 89 -11.14 6.43 -3.33
C PRO A 89 -12.19 6.93 -2.34
N VAL A 90 -12.03 6.70 -1.04
CA VAL A 90 -12.92 7.25 -0.01
C VAL A 90 -12.80 8.77 -0.02
N PRO A 91 -13.92 9.53 0.00
CA PRO A 91 -13.89 10.98 0.09
C PRO A 91 -13.05 11.45 1.28
N GLU A 92 -12.16 12.43 1.07
CA GLU A 92 -11.22 12.91 2.09
C GLU A 92 -11.92 13.39 3.38
N SER A 93 -13.10 14.00 3.23
CA SER A 93 -13.96 14.41 4.36
C SER A 93 -14.39 13.24 5.25
N ALA A 94 -14.37 12.01 4.74
CA ALA A 94 -14.77 10.81 5.47
C ALA A 94 -13.59 10.06 6.11
N TRP A 95 -12.34 10.45 5.83
CA TRP A 95 -11.16 9.74 6.35
C TRP A 95 -11.08 9.72 7.88
N GLY A 96 -11.64 10.73 8.56
CA GLY A 96 -11.68 10.79 10.01
C GLY A 96 -12.65 9.79 10.67
N TYR A 97 -13.54 9.16 9.90
CA TYR A 97 -14.55 8.23 10.44
C TYR A 97 -14.06 6.78 10.50
N THR A 98 -13.03 6.44 9.73
CA THR A 98 -12.49 5.07 9.66
C THR A 98 -11.09 5.04 10.27
N PRO A 99 -10.88 4.42 11.44
CA PRO A 99 -9.60 4.44 12.15
C PRO A 99 -8.40 3.93 11.32
N SER A 100 -8.59 2.88 10.52
CA SER A 100 -7.54 2.32 9.66
C SER A 100 -7.09 3.29 8.57
N ILE A 101 -7.97 4.14 8.04
CA ILE A 101 -7.56 5.22 7.12
C ILE A 101 -6.58 6.17 7.83
N GLY A 102 -6.86 6.51 9.09
CA GLY A 102 -5.96 7.29 9.94
C GLY A 102 -4.59 6.62 10.09
N MET A 103 -4.56 5.33 10.41
CA MET A 103 -3.31 4.57 10.57
C MET A 103 -2.48 4.53 9.27
N VAL A 104 -3.11 4.28 8.11
CA VAL A 104 -2.41 4.30 6.81
C VAL A 104 -1.88 5.71 6.52
N ARG A 105 -2.64 6.75 6.84
CA ARG A 105 -2.20 8.14 6.70
C ARG A 105 -1.01 8.47 7.61
N ASP A 106 -0.97 7.93 8.82
CA ASP A 106 0.17 8.13 9.74
C ASP A 106 1.45 7.45 9.21
N LEU A 107 1.33 6.28 8.57
CA LEU A 107 2.45 5.58 7.93
C LEU A 107 2.96 6.28 6.66
N ILE A 108 2.04 6.73 5.80
CA ILE A 108 2.38 7.25 4.46
C ILE A 108 2.58 8.78 4.49
N GLY A 109 2.03 9.45 5.50
CA GLY A 109 2.06 10.89 5.71
C GLY A 109 1.22 11.65 4.69
N ASN A 110 1.72 12.82 4.29
CA ASN A 110 1.10 13.67 3.26
C ASN A 110 1.11 13.04 1.85
N ARG A 111 1.69 11.84 1.68
CA ARG A 111 1.71 11.10 0.41
C ARG A 111 0.44 10.28 0.16
N MET A 112 -0.49 10.26 1.12
CA MET A 112 -1.85 9.75 0.90
C MET A 112 -2.70 10.85 0.28
N GLN A 113 -3.23 10.61 -0.91
CA GLN A 113 -3.99 11.58 -1.69
C GLN A 113 -5.37 11.01 -2.07
N PRO A 114 -6.42 11.85 -2.16
CA PRO A 114 -7.74 11.39 -2.58
C PRO A 114 -7.73 11.01 -4.07
N PHE A 115 -8.53 10.02 -4.44
CA PHE A 115 -8.63 9.58 -5.83
C PHE A 115 -9.57 10.49 -6.65
N THR A 116 -9.18 11.75 -6.76
CA THR A 116 -9.85 12.80 -7.55
C THR A 116 -8.85 13.39 -8.55
N LEU A 117 -9.31 14.15 -9.54
CA LEU A 117 -8.40 14.81 -10.49
C LEU A 117 -7.36 15.71 -9.78
N ALA A 118 -7.79 16.46 -8.77
CA ALA A 118 -6.89 17.30 -7.97
C ALA A 118 -5.90 16.47 -7.15
N GLY A 119 -6.35 15.38 -6.53
CA GLY A 119 -5.48 14.48 -5.76
C GLY A 119 -4.48 13.75 -6.65
N LEU A 120 -4.88 13.32 -7.84
CA LEU A 120 -3.98 12.74 -8.86
C LEU A 120 -2.90 13.74 -9.29
N ASN A 121 -3.27 15.00 -9.54
CA ASN A 121 -2.29 16.04 -9.86
C ASN A 121 -1.26 16.24 -8.73
N ARG A 122 -1.72 16.27 -7.47
CA ARG A 122 -0.82 16.36 -6.30
C ARG A 122 0.07 15.12 -6.15
N ALA A 123 -0.50 13.92 -6.32
CA ALA A 123 0.25 12.67 -6.27
C ALA A 123 1.37 12.65 -7.34
N MET A 124 1.07 13.08 -8.56
CA MET A 124 2.08 13.18 -9.62
C MET A 124 3.19 14.20 -9.30
N GLN A 125 2.88 15.29 -8.61
CA GLN A 125 3.90 16.23 -8.14
C GLN A 125 4.81 15.58 -7.08
N LEU A 126 4.23 14.86 -6.11
CA LEU A 126 4.99 14.14 -5.08
C LEU A 126 5.89 13.05 -5.65
N LEU A 127 5.51 12.41 -6.76
CA LEU A 127 6.32 11.39 -7.43
C LEU A 127 7.42 11.98 -8.32
N ARG A 128 7.39 13.28 -8.66
CA ARG A 128 8.42 13.90 -9.52
C ARG A 128 9.70 14.24 -8.77
N HIS A 129 9.57 14.61 -7.50
CA HIS A 129 10.66 15.04 -6.64
C HIS A 129 11.15 13.87 -5.78
#